data_AF-A0A5M6CX80-F1
#
_entry.id   AF-A0A5M6CX80-F1
#
_cell.length_a   1.000
_cell.length_b   1.000
_cell.length_c   1.000
_cell.angle_alpha   90.00
_cell.angle_beta   90.00
_cell.angle_gamma   90.00
#
_symmetry.space_group_name_H-M   'P 1'
#
loop_
_entity.id
_entity.type
_entity.pdbx_description
1 polymer ?
#
loop_
_entity_poly.entity_id
_entity_poly.type
_entity_poly.pdbx_seq_one_letter_code
_entity_poly.pdbx_strand_id
1 'polypeptide(L)'
;MNKTITLYLKQSKAYLLIVGFFLTFLLTSGCHFDQGEVKIATNKVLVLKFDEESKDFSWGREYLYYDHPETFTIKANKEMSAEGTVISIFYEEENALLLKATAKHAPLEGDILIPEDFRPSDHFERVTTNDFVTPANGYKEMSEDLLPEVHFENMWSKVQSLVKVREYLQSNPNQQIQVFLYKPTIESSNNNRWIFILKN
;
A
#
# COMPACT_ATOMS: atom_id res chain seq x y z
N MET A 1 5.03 -80.89 -17.68
CA MET A 1 4.22 -79.64 -17.62
C MET A 1 4.71 -78.57 -16.62
N ASN A 2 5.77 -78.82 -15.82
CA ASN A 2 6.22 -77.86 -14.79
C ASN A 2 7.26 -76.81 -15.21
N LYS A 3 8.03 -77.01 -16.29
CA LYS A 3 9.12 -76.07 -16.66
C LYS A 3 8.63 -74.76 -17.29
N THR A 4 7.50 -74.79 -17.99
CA THR A 4 6.96 -73.63 -18.72
C THR A 4 6.35 -72.58 -17.76
N ILE A 5 5.72 -73.03 -16.68
CA ILE A 5 5.06 -72.17 -15.68
C ILE A 5 6.10 -71.37 -14.88
N THR A 6 7.23 -71.99 -14.53
CA THR A 6 8.32 -71.33 -13.78
C THR A 6 9.03 -70.25 -14.59
N LEU A 7 9.10 -70.40 -15.91
CA LEU A 7 9.71 -69.41 -16.81
C LEU A 7 8.85 -68.14 -16.92
N TYR A 8 7.53 -68.32 -17.10
CA TYR A 8 6.56 -67.22 -17.15
C TYR A 8 6.50 -66.42 -15.85
N LEU A 9 6.55 -67.10 -14.70
CA LEU A 9 6.60 -66.45 -13.37
C LEU A 9 7.88 -65.66 -13.13
N LYS A 10 8.99 -66.03 -13.76
CA LYS A 10 10.27 -65.31 -13.63
C LYS A 10 10.33 -64.08 -14.54
N GLN A 11 9.78 -64.18 -15.75
CA GLN A 11 9.64 -63.04 -16.67
C GLN A 11 8.64 -61.99 -16.15
N SER A 12 7.51 -62.40 -15.56
CA SER A 12 6.52 -61.45 -15.02
C SER A 12 7.05 -60.66 -13.81
N LYS A 13 7.85 -61.28 -12.95
CA LYS A 13 8.52 -60.62 -11.81
C LYS A 13 9.57 -59.61 -12.25
N ALA A 14 10.34 -59.91 -13.29
CA ALA A 14 11.30 -58.97 -13.85
C ALA A 14 10.60 -57.75 -14.48
N TYR A 15 9.46 -57.97 -15.16
CA TYR A 15 8.67 -56.88 -15.74
C TYR A 15 8.04 -55.99 -14.66
N LEU A 16 7.50 -56.58 -13.60
CA LEU A 16 6.96 -55.85 -12.44
C LEU A 16 8.03 -55.00 -11.73
N LEU A 17 9.26 -55.49 -11.62
CA LEU A 17 10.38 -54.74 -11.04
C LEU A 17 10.83 -53.57 -11.93
N ILE A 18 10.86 -53.76 -13.26
CA ILE A 18 11.24 -52.70 -14.21
C ILE A 18 10.16 -51.61 -14.29
N VAL A 19 8.88 -51.98 -14.33
CA VAL A 19 7.77 -51.02 -14.31
C VAL A 19 7.72 -50.26 -12.99
N GLY A 20 7.97 -50.94 -11.85
CA GLY A 20 8.07 -50.29 -10.55
C GLY A 20 9.21 -49.27 -10.46
N PHE A 21 10.37 -49.58 -11.04
CA PHE A 21 11.53 -48.68 -11.07
C PHE A 21 11.32 -47.45 -11.97
N PHE A 22 10.61 -47.60 -13.10
CA PHE A 22 10.23 -46.46 -13.94
C PHE A 22 9.16 -45.57 -13.29
N LEU A 23 8.23 -46.15 -12.51
CA LEU A 23 7.23 -45.37 -11.77
C LEU A 23 7.85 -44.53 -10.66
N THR A 24 8.86 -45.04 -9.94
CA THR A 24 9.55 -44.29 -8.87
C THR A 24 10.47 -43.20 -9.42
N PHE A 25 11.05 -43.39 -10.61
CA PHE A 25 11.85 -42.35 -11.28
C PHE A 25 10.98 -41.17 -11.77
N LEU A 26 9.76 -41.45 -12.27
CA LEU A 26 8.81 -40.40 -12.67
C LEU A 26 8.23 -39.61 -11.49
N LEU A 27 8.08 -40.23 -10.32
CA LEU A 27 7.58 -39.55 -9.11
C LEU A 27 8.63 -38.68 -8.41
N THR A 28 9.93 -38.87 -8.68
CA THR A 28 11.01 -38.12 -8.02
C THR A 28 11.55 -36.95 -8.86
N SER A 29 11.16 -36.84 -10.14
CA SER A 29 11.57 -35.74 -11.02
C SER A 29 10.66 -34.50 -10.93
N GLY A 30 9.66 -34.50 -10.04
CA GLY A 30 8.63 -33.46 -9.91
C GLY A 30 8.91 -32.31 -8.95
N CYS A 31 10.11 -32.19 -8.38
CA CYS A 31 10.47 -31.07 -7.50
C CYS A 31 11.70 -30.33 -8.02
N HIS A 32 11.55 -29.69 -9.18
CA HIS A 32 12.29 -28.46 -9.42
C HIS A 32 11.47 -27.34 -8.76
N PHE A 33 11.78 -27.07 -7.50
CA PHE A 33 11.23 -25.90 -6.81
C PHE A 33 11.88 -24.70 -7.49
N ASP A 34 11.19 -24.09 -8.47
CA ASP A 34 11.48 -22.72 -8.86
C ASP A 34 11.33 -21.88 -7.60
N GLN A 35 12.45 -21.63 -6.91
CA GLN A 35 12.56 -20.52 -5.98
C GLN A 35 12.46 -19.26 -6.84
N GLY A 36 11.23 -18.87 -7.18
CA GLY A 36 10.95 -17.55 -7.70
C GLY A 36 11.56 -16.55 -6.73
N GLU A 37 12.42 -15.67 -7.25
CA GLU A 37 13.03 -14.62 -6.44
C GLU A 37 11.96 -13.90 -5.62
N VAL A 38 12.15 -13.81 -4.30
CA VAL A 38 11.26 -13.05 -3.44
C VAL A 38 11.36 -11.59 -3.87
N LYS A 39 10.33 -11.10 -4.56
CA LYS A 39 10.25 -9.68 -4.93
C LYS A 39 10.12 -8.87 -3.65
N ILE A 40 11.09 -7.99 -3.41
CA ILE A 40 11.09 -7.06 -2.29
C ILE A 40 10.58 -5.72 -2.83
N ALA A 41 9.52 -5.18 -2.21
CA ALA A 41 9.01 -3.85 -2.56
C ALA A 41 10.00 -2.78 -2.07
N THR A 42 10.56 -2.04 -3.01
CA THR A 42 11.55 -0.98 -2.79
C THR A 42 10.93 0.41 -2.88
N ASN A 43 9.84 0.55 -3.62
CA ASN A 43 9.04 1.76 -3.74
C ASN A 43 7.76 1.59 -2.91
N LYS A 44 7.52 2.51 -2.00
CA LYS A 44 6.44 2.44 -1.02
C LYS A 44 5.86 3.82 -0.83
N VAL A 45 4.54 3.86 -0.65
CA VAL A 45 3.81 5.11 -0.44
C VAL A 45 3.01 5.01 0.86
N LEU A 46 3.20 5.96 1.77
CA LEU A 46 2.49 6.04 3.03
C LEU A 46 1.46 7.16 2.95
N VAL A 47 0.20 6.79 3.17
CA VAL A 47 -0.93 7.73 3.23
C VAL A 47 -1.37 7.85 4.68
N LEU A 48 -1.43 9.08 5.21
CA LEU A 48 -1.84 9.39 6.57
C LEU A 48 -3.05 10.32 6.54
N LYS A 49 -4.04 10.04 7.38
CA LYS A 49 -5.27 10.83 7.50
C LYS A 49 -5.33 11.53 8.85
N PHE A 50 -5.64 12.81 8.81
CA PHE A 50 -5.86 13.66 9.96
C PHE A 50 -7.30 14.16 9.99
N ASP A 51 -7.84 14.23 11.18
CA ASP A 51 -9.11 14.90 11.42
C ASP A 51 -8.86 16.42 11.47
N GLU A 52 -9.66 17.22 10.75
CA GLU A 52 -9.41 18.66 10.72
C GLU A 52 -9.71 19.33 12.07
N GLU A 53 -10.74 18.92 12.80
CA GLU A 53 -11.12 19.61 14.04
C GLU A 53 -10.08 19.38 15.15
N SER A 54 -9.75 18.11 15.40
CA SER A 54 -8.77 17.72 16.42
C SER A 54 -7.31 17.89 15.98
N LYS A 55 -7.06 17.97 14.66
CA LYS A 55 -5.71 17.90 14.05
C LYS A 55 -4.95 16.62 14.43
N ASP A 56 -5.63 15.59 14.94
CA ASP A 56 -5.01 14.35 15.36
C ASP A 56 -4.90 13.34 14.22
N PHE A 57 -3.84 12.54 14.30
CA PHE A 57 -3.63 11.40 13.40
C PHE A 57 -4.65 10.31 13.69
N SER A 58 -5.42 9.97 12.67
CA SER A 58 -6.57 9.07 12.82
C SER A 58 -6.32 7.69 12.21
N TRP A 59 -5.79 7.64 10.98
CA TRP A 59 -5.59 6.38 10.25
C TRP A 59 -4.45 6.48 9.24
N GLY A 60 -3.84 5.35 8.86
CA GLY A 60 -2.84 5.30 7.79
C GLY A 60 -2.87 4.02 6.96
N ARG A 61 -2.22 4.07 5.79
CA ARG A 61 -2.00 2.90 4.91
C ARG A 61 -0.65 2.98 4.22
N GLU A 62 0.04 1.85 4.17
CA GLU A 62 1.27 1.65 3.41
C GLU A 62 0.93 0.90 2.12
N TYR A 63 1.34 1.45 0.98
CA TYR A 63 1.27 0.83 -0.34
C TYR A 63 2.66 0.33 -0.74
N LEU A 64 2.73 -0.85 -1.31
CA LEU A 64 3.98 -1.51 -1.72
C LEU A 64 4.00 -1.67 -3.24
N TYR A 65 5.07 -1.17 -3.85
CA TYR A 65 5.33 -1.22 -5.29
C TYR A 65 6.69 -1.86 -5.56
N TYR A 66 6.82 -2.50 -6.71
CA TYR A 66 8.02 -3.25 -7.10
C TYR A 66 8.79 -2.58 -8.24
N ASP A 67 8.16 -1.62 -8.92
CA ASP A 67 8.82 -0.78 -9.91
C ASP A 67 9.54 0.38 -9.21
N HIS A 68 10.55 0.93 -9.89
CA HIS A 68 11.47 1.92 -9.31
C HIS A 68 11.45 3.21 -10.12
N PRO A 69 10.35 3.97 -10.09
CA PRO A 69 10.29 5.24 -10.79
C PRO A 69 11.19 6.27 -10.10
N GLU A 70 11.95 7.00 -10.91
CA GLU A 70 12.81 8.11 -10.47
C GLU A 70 11.99 9.30 -9.94
N THR A 71 10.76 9.44 -10.43
CA THR A 71 9.86 10.54 -10.08
C THR A 71 8.78 10.11 -9.07
N PHE A 72 8.11 11.10 -8.49
CA PHE A 72 6.99 10.90 -7.58
C PHE A 72 5.91 11.94 -7.88
N THR A 73 4.96 11.54 -8.70
CA THR A 73 3.90 12.44 -9.16
C THR A 73 2.56 11.96 -8.62
N ILE A 74 1.97 12.78 -7.76
CA ILE A 74 0.61 12.55 -7.27
C ILE A 74 -0.37 13.42 -8.06
N LYS A 75 -1.40 12.78 -8.62
CA LYS A 75 -2.41 13.43 -9.44
C LYS A 75 -3.78 13.29 -8.80
N ALA A 76 -4.49 14.42 -8.69
CA ALA A 76 -5.87 14.46 -8.25
C ALA A 76 -6.80 14.63 -9.45
N ASN A 77 -7.73 13.70 -9.63
CA ASN A 77 -8.83 13.79 -10.58
C ASN A 77 -10.14 14.05 -9.84
N LYS A 78 -10.93 15.01 -10.33
CA LYS A 78 -12.26 15.33 -9.80
C LYS A 78 -13.29 15.16 -10.90
N GLU A 79 -14.28 14.30 -10.67
CA GLU A 79 -15.39 14.04 -11.58
C GLU A 79 -16.68 14.54 -10.94
N MET A 80 -17.28 15.59 -11.51
CA MET A 80 -18.48 16.21 -10.98
C MET A 80 -19.73 15.62 -11.65
N SER A 81 -20.76 15.39 -10.84
CA SER A 81 -22.07 14.89 -11.27
C SER A 81 -23.18 15.60 -10.50
N ALA A 82 -24.44 15.38 -10.87
CA ALA A 82 -25.60 15.88 -10.12
C ALA A 82 -25.67 15.32 -8.68
N GLU A 83 -25.09 14.14 -8.45
CA GLU A 83 -25.08 13.45 -7.16
C GLU A 83 -23.91 13.87 -6.25
N GLY A 84 -23.01 14.72 -6.76
CA GLY A 84 -21.81 15.17 -6.07
C GLY A 84 -20.54 14.96 -6.88
N THR A 85 -19.39 14.97 -6.21
CA THR A 85 -18.07 14.86 -6.82
C THR A 85 -17.35 13.60 -6.39
N VAL A 86 -16.76 12.87 -7.33
CA VAL A 86 -15.82 11.78 -7.04
C VAL A 86 -14.41 12.33 -7.16
N ILE A 87 -13.59 12.08 -6.13
CA ILE A 87 -12.20 12.50 -6.03
C ILE A 87 -11.34 11.24 -6.06
N SER A 88 -10.39 11.18 -6.98
CA SER A 88 -9.43 10.08 -7.08
C SER A 88 -8.00 10.61 -7.08
N ILE A 89 -7.16 10.07 -6.19
CA ILE A 89 -5.74 10.43 -6.05
C ILE A 89 -4.90 9.26 -6.53
N PHE A 90 -4.03 9.52 -7.51
CA PHE A 90 -3.19 8.51 -8.14
C PHE A 90 -1.71 8.79 -7.92
N TYR A 91 -0.95 7.73 -7.74
CA TYR A 91 0.49 7.72 -8.04
C TYR A 91 0.64 7.45 -9.53
N GLU A 92 1.07 8.45 -10.30
CA GLU A 92 1.02 8.43 -11.76
C GLU A 92 1.97 7.37 -12.35
N GLU A 93 3.19 7.27 -11.83
CA GLU A 93 4.22 6.37 -12.33
C GLU A 93 3.86 4.88 -12.17
N GLU A 94 3.13 4.54 -11.11
CA GLU A 94 2.65 3.17 -10.85
C GLU A 94 1.23 2.93 -11.41
N ASN A 95 0.60 3.95 -12.00
CA ASN A 95 -0.81 3.96 -12.38
C ASN A 95 -1.73 3.43 -11.24
N ALA A 96 -1.43 3.85 -10.01
CA ALA A 96 -2.01 3.26 -8.81
C ALA A 96 -2.93 4.23 -8.07
N LEU A 97 -4.13 3.77 -7.74
CA LEU A 97 -5.11 4.52 -6.96
C LEU A 97 -4.76 4.48 -5.47
N LEU A 98 -4.38 5.62 -4.91
CA LEU A 98 -4.03 5.77 -3.49
C LEU A 98 -5.23 6.13 -2.61
N LEU A 99 -6.15 6.92 -3.15
CA LEU A 99 -7.34 7.36 -2.44
C LEU A 99 -8.49 7.58 -3.42
N LYS A 100 -9.68 7.12 -3.04
CA LYS A 100 -10.94 7.44 -3.73
C LYS A 100 -11.94 7.91 -2.69
N ALA A 101 -12.53 9.06 -2.91
CA ALA A 101 -13.52 9.62 -2.01
C ALA A 101 -14.66 10.27 -2.79
N THR A 102 -15.76 10.53 -2.08
CA THR A 102 -16.91 11.25 -2.60
C THR A 102 -17.12 12.53 -1.81
N ALA A 103 -17.65 13.56 -2.45
CA ALA A 103 -18.15 14.76 -1.80
C ALA A 103 -19.59 14.96 -2.26
N LYS A 104 -20.51 15.23 -1.34
CA LYS A 104 -21.95 15.35 -1.65
C LYS A 104 -22.47 16.75 -1.32
N HIS A 105 -23.61 17.08 -1.90
CA HIS A 105 -24.36 18.28 -1.54
C HIS A 105 -25.01 18.11 -0.16
N ALA A 106 -25.02 19.19 0.63
CA ALA A 106 -25.70 19.18 1.93
C ALA A 106 -27.20 18.79 1.77
N PRO A 107 -27.78 18.01 2.71
CA PRO A 107 -27.23 17.60 4.01
C PRO A 107 -26.45 16.27 3.97
N LEU A 108 -26.19 15.70 2.79
CA LEU A 108 -25.45 14.45 2.69
C LEU A 108 -23.94 14.72 2.80
N GLU A 109 -23.24 13.79 3.44
CA GLU A 109 -21.78 13.77 3.46
C GLU A 109 -21.28 12.65 2.55
N GLY A 110 -20.17 12.92 1.88
CA GLY A 110 -19.41 11.90 1.17
C GLY A 110 -18.43 11.17 2.09
N ASP A 111 -17.91 10.08 1.56
CA ASP A 111 -17.02 9.17 2.29
C ASP A 111 -15.74 8.88 1.50
N ILE A 112 -14.70 8.47 2.24
CA ILE A 112 -13.51 7.84 1.66
C ILE A 112 -13.85 6.38 1.39
N LEU A 113 -13.82 5.99 0.12
CA LEU A 113 -14.09 4.63 -0.35
C LEU A 113 -12.82 3.79 -0.44
N ILE A 114 -11.71 4.41 -0.82
CA ILE A 114 -10.39 3.76 -0.90
C ILE A 114 -9.38 4.59 -0.13
N PRO A 115 -8.54 3.96 0.70
CA PRO A 115 -8.55 2.52 1.02
C PRO A 115 -9.70 2.08 1.93
N GLU A 116 -10.16 0.85 1.73
CA GLU A 116 -11.18 0.20 2.58
C GLU A 116 -10.58 -0.31 3.91
N ASP A 117 -9.28 -0.60 3.90
CA ASP A 117 -8.50 -1.29 4.94
C ASP A 117 -7.55 -0.35 5.68
N PHE A 118 -8.00 0.87 5.99
CA PHE A 118 -7.22 1.78 6.83
C PHE A 118 -6.87 1.15 8.18
N ARG A 119 -5.61 1.31 8.60
CA ARG A 119 -5.18 0.94 9.96
C ARG A 119 -5.38 2.13 10.90
N PRO A 120 -5.96 1.95 12.09
CA PRO A 120 -6.11 3.04 13.05
C PRO A 120 -4.76 3.47 13.60
N SER A 121 -4.71 4.68 14.16
CA SER A 121 -3.47 5.31 14.61
C SER A 121 -2.72 4.52 15.68
N ASP A 122 -3.42 3.73 16.49
CA ASP A 122 -2.87 2.85 17.53
C ASP A 122 -2.08 1.65 16.98
N HIS A 123 -2.25 1.32 15.69
CA HIS A 123 -1.48 0.26 15.03
C HIS A 123 -0.08 0.71 14.57
N PHE A 124 0.22 2.00 14.67
CA PHE A 124 1.50 2.55 14.24
C PHE A 124 2.44 2.69 15.44
N GLU A 125 3.53 1.92 15.40
CA GLU A 125 4.59 1.99 16.39
C GLU A 125 5.25 3.38 16.40
N ARG A 126 5.72 3.78 17.58
CA ARG A 126 6.41 5.05 17.80
C ARG A 126 7.84 4.82 18.29
N VAL A 127 8.74 5.68 17.84
CA VAL A 127 10.10 5.73 18.38
C VAL A 127 10.09 6.26 19.82
N THR A 128 11.08 5.86 20.61
CA THR A 128 11.26 6.29 22.00
C THR A 128 12.18 7.50 22.14
N THR A 129 12.71 8.02 21.02
CA THR A 129 13.59 9.18 21.01
C THR A 129 12.80 10.47 21.16
N ASN A 130 13.43 11.47 21.77
CA ASN A 130 12.81 12.78 22.03
C ASN A 130 13.14 13.84 20.96
N ASP A 131 13.75 13.43 19.86
CA ASP A 131 14.08 14.32 18.76
C ASP A 131 12.85 14.63 17.90
N PHE A 132 12.83 15.83 17.32
CA PHE A 132 11.83 16.24 16.35
C PHE A 132 12.47 16.22 14.97
N VAL A 133 11.87 15.48 14.04
CA VAL A 133 12.33 15.45 12.64
C VAL A 133 11.29 16.06 11.73
N THR A 134 11.75 16.65 10.65
CA THR A 134 10.92 17.27 9.61
C THR A 134 11.39 16.81 8.23
N PRO A 135 10.50 16.77 7.23
CA PRO A 135 10.92 16.60 5.84
C PRO A 135 11.82 17.79 5.43
N ALA A 136 12.94 17.51 4.76
CA ALA A 136 13.89 18.56 4.38
C ALA A 136 13.26 19.58 3.40
N ASN A 137 12.38 19.11 2.52
CA ASN A 137 11.71 19.92 1.51
C ASN A 137 10.26 20.31 1.89
N GLY A 138 9.89 20.15 3.17
CA GLY A 138 8.58 20.55 3.67
C GLY A 138 7.42 19.77 3.05
N TYR A 139 6.35 20.50 2.73
CA TYR A 139 5.14 19.96 2.10
C TYR A 139 4.75 20.77 0.86
N LYS A 140 3.88 20.18 0.04
CA LYS A 140 3.27 20.80 -1.13
C LYS A 140 1.79 20.44 -1.23
N GLU A 141 0.95 21.45 -1.33
CA GLU A 141 -0.49 21.28 -1.56
C GLU A 141 -0.78 20.79 -2.98
N MET A 142 -1.69 19.83 -3.07
CA MET A 142 -2.18 19.29 -4.35
C MET A 142 -3.49 19.96 -4.81
N SER A 143 -4.10 20.80 -3.96
CA SER A 143 -5.30 21.57 -4.27
C SER A 143 -5.07 23.06 -4.01
N GLU A 144 -6.03 23.90 -4.40
CA GLU A 144 -6.03 25.33 -4.11
C GLU A 144 -6.21 25.64 -2.62
N ASP A 145 -6.58 24.64 -1.82
CA ASP A 145 -6.73 24.78 -0.38
C ASP A 145 -5.36 24.84 0.30
N LEU A 146 -5.03 26.02 0.83
CA LEU A 146 -3.78 26.25 1.52
C LEU A 146 -3.79 25.59 2.90
N LEU A 147 -2.71 24.89 3.25
CA LEU A 147 -2.49 24.40 4.60
C LEU A 147 -1.61 25.41 5.34
N PRO A 148 -2.10 26.13 6.36
CA PRO A 148 -1.26 27.02 7.14
C PRO A 148 -0.10 26.26 7.79
N GLU A 149 1.09 26.83 7.78
CA GLU A 149 2.31 26.19 8.30
C GLU A 149 2.13 25.73 9.76
N VAL A 150 1.52 26.56 10.61
CA VAL A 150 1.22 26.19 12.02
C VAL A 150 0.30 24.97 12.13
N HIS A 151 -0.62 24.77 11.19
CA HIS A 151 -1.49 23.59 11.16
C HIS A 151 -0.72 22.37 10.67
N PHE A 152 0.15 22.54 9.67
CA PHE A 152 1.06 21.48 9.24
C PHE A 152 1.95 21.03 10.38
N GLU A 153 2.63 21.95 11.08
CA GLU A 153 3.51 21.64 12.20
C GLU A 153 2.78 20.90 13.33
N ASN A 154 1.56 21.33 13.66
CA ASN A 154 0.73 20.66 14.66
C ASN A 154 0.43 19.21 14.25
N MET A 155 -0.11 18.99 13.05
CA MET A 155 -0.39 17.64 12.54
C MET A 155 0.88 16.80 12.43
N TRP A 156 1.96 17.40 11.94
CA TRP A 156 3.26 16.75 11.79
C TRP A 156 3.82 16.29 13.13
N SER A 157 3.67 17.09 14.20
CA SER A 157 4.09 16.71 15.55
C SER A 157 3.44 15.39 16.03
N LYS A 158 2.24 15.06 15.53
CA LYS A 158 1.51 13.85 15.88
C LYS A 158 2.05 12.59 15.20
N VAL A 159 2.67 12.74 14.03
CA VAL A 159 3.13 11.62 13.20
C VAL A 159 4.63 11.50 13.05
N GLN A 160 5.39 12.57 13.34
CA GLN A 160 6.84 12.57 13.17
C GLN A 160 7.49 11.44 13.97
N SER A 161 6.95 11.05 15.13
CA SER A 161 7.49 9.99 15.95
C SER A 161 7.08 8.57 15.50
N LEU A 162 6.28 8.40 14.44
CA LEU A 162 5.91 7.07 13.96
C LEU A 162 7.13 6.39 13.33
N VAL A 163 7.39 5.13 13.67
CA VAL A 163 8.52 4.35 13.11
C VAL A 163 8.49 4.40 11.59
N LYS A 164 7.31 4.21 11.00
CA LYS A 164 7.10 4.29 9.54
C LYS A 164 7.44 5.64 8.94
N VAL A 165 7.08 6.74 9.60
CA VAL A 165 7.43 8.08 9.12
C VAL A 165 8.95 8.28 9.18
N ARG A 166 9.62 7.79 10.23
CA ARG A 166 11.08 7.84 10.33
C ARG A 166 11.77 7.05 9.23
N GLU A 167 11.30 5.84 8.94
CA GLU A 167 11.81 5.00 7.84
C GLU A 167 11.74 5.75 6.50
N TYR A 168 10.60 6.36 6.19
CA TYR A 168 10.39 7.08 4.93
C TYR A 168 11.29 8.31 4.79
N LEU A 169 11.45 9.09 5.85
CA LEU A 169 12.36 10.25 5.83
C LEU A 169 13.83 9.83 5.72
N GLN A 170 14.21 8.68 6.26
CA GLN A 170 15.58 8.17 6.17
C GLN A 170 15.90 7.64 4.77
N SER A 171 14.95 6.95 4.14
CA SER A 171 15.15 6.39 2.80
C SER A 171 15.01 7.43 1.69
N ASN A 172 14.20 8.47 1.91
CA ASN A 172 14.08 9.64 1.03
C ASN A 172 14.24 10.97 1.80
N PRO A 173 15.47 11.37 2.14
CA PRO A 173 15.73 12.58 2.94
C PRO A 173 15.25 13.88 2.28
N ASN A 174 15.19 13.90 0.95
CA ASN A 174 14.79 15.06 0.15
C ASN A 174 13.29 15.01 -0.21
N GLN A 175 12.50 14.16 0.43
CA GLN A 175 11.08 14.06 0.14
C GLN A 175 10.37 15.38 0.46
N GLN A 176 9.45 15.77 -0.43
CA GLN A 176 8.42 16.78 -0.17
C GLN A 176 7.08 16.07 0.02
N ILE A 177 6.47 16.24 1.20
CA ILE A 177 5.18 15.62 1.52
C ILE A 177 4.10 16.21 0.62
N GLN A 178 3.33 15.37 -0.05
CA GLN A 178 2.16 15.85 -0.80
C GLN A 178 0.96 15.91 0.12
N VAL A 179 0.25 17.04 0.17
CA VAL A 179 -0.88 17.23 1.08
C VAL A 179 -2.16 17.58 0.32
N PHE A 180 -3.28 17.09 0.81
CA PHE A 180 -4.59 17.31 0.21
C PHE A 180 -5.69 17.47 1.27
N LEU A 181 -6.56 18.46 1.06
CA LEU A 181 -7.76 18.64 1.87
C LEU A 181 -8.93 17.91 1.24
N TYR A 182 -9.42 16.88 1.93
CA TYR A 182 -10.66 16.22 1.57
C TYR A 182 -11.85 16.89 2.27
N LYS A 183 -12.79 17.39 1.47
CA LYS A 183 -14.07 17.96 1.93
C LYS A 183 -15.21 16.99 1.61
N PRO A 184 -15.87 16.38 2.61
CA PRO A 184 -16.96 15.44 2.38
C PRO A 184 -18.25 16.12 1.91
N THR A 185 -18.39 17.43 2.15
CA THR A 185 -19.53 18.24 1.68
C THR A 185 -19.04 19.35 0.76
N ILE A 186 -19.82 19.67 -0.28
CA ILE A 186 -19.45 20.67 -1.29
C ILE A 186 -19.60 22.10 -0.74
N GLU A 187 -20.68 22.38 0.00
CA GLU A 187 -21.02 23.71 0.50
C GLU A 187 -20.61 23.98 1.95
N SER A 188 -20.23 22.93 2.68
CA SER A 188 -19.90 23.00 4.10
C SER A 188 -18.44 22.64 4.34
N SER A 189 -17.86 23.21 5.39
CA SER A 189 -16.49 22.91 5.86
C SER A 189 -16.47 21.93 7.04
N ASN A 190 -17.60 21.32 7.36
CA ASN A 190 -17.67 20.35 8.44
C ASN A 190 -16.97 19.03 8.04
N ASN A 191 -16.30 18.41 9.01
CA ASN A 191 -15.69 17.08 8.86
C ASN A 191 -14.64 16.98 7.74
N ASN A 192 -13.96 18.07 7.37
CA ASN A 192 -12.86 17.94 6.42
C ASN A 192 -11.70 17.16 7.04
N ARG A 193 -10.88 16.59 6.16
CA ARG A 193 -9.79 15.68 6.54
C ARG A 193 -8.55 16.03 5.75
N TRP A 194 -7.44 16.22 6.43
CA TRP A 194 -6.15 16.41 5.78
C TRP A 194 -5.51 15.05 5.49
N ILE A 195 -5.00 14.89 4.27
CA ILE A 195 -4.33 13.67 3.81
C ILE A 195 -2.88 14.02 3.50
N PHE A 196 -1.94 13.33 4.15
CA PHE A 196 -0.52 13.44 3.85
C PHE A 196 -0.06 12.20 3.10
N ILE A 197 0.78 12.38 2.08
CA ILE A 197 1.30 11.30 1.24
C ILE A 197 2.82 11.40 1.19
N LEU A 198 3.49 10.31 1.57
CA LEU A 198 4.94 10.20 1.65
C LEU A 198 5.42 9.06 0.73
N LYS A 199 6.61 9.22 0.15
CA LYS A 199 7.30 8.19 -0.67
C LYS A 199 8.68 7.92 -0.08
N ASN A 200 8.95 6.67 0.23
CA ASN A 200 10.23 6.24 0.78
C ASN A 200 11.38 6.39 -0.22
#